data_AF-A0A3N5JL84-F1
#
_entry.id   AF-A0A3N5JL84-F1
#
_cell.length_a   1.000
_cell.length_b   1.000
_cell.length_c   1.000
_cell.angle_alpha   90.00
_cell.angle_beta   90.00
_cell.angle_gamma   90.00
#
_symmetry.space_group_name_H-M   'P 1'
#
loop_
_entity.id
_entity.type
_entity.pdbx_description
1 polymer ?
#
loop_
_entity_poly.entity_id
_entity_poly.type
_entity_poly.pdbx_seq_one_letter_code
_entity_poly.pdbx_strand_id
1 'polypeptide(L)'
;MMRSTLLLLLVFLLLAGCKTVTITTVVHSDQSIERLVSVEGDSASADETGYPFPLVGSWSSSRKRDEADSTKYVYTRFKSFRRVEQLNQEFPVRQDTVQVNTQVRLQKKFRWFYSFYHYEETYYAFSPFRLLKLEDYLTLEELKIYQIDQDSSVIKDKVEDFESRVVFEEFYQTLLRAVKDSPQHEEMLPLIEKQEDELYELVKSELSFDEDQTTPGMQFLVLADKLLKPAHSFVALHPAFAGPERKFRELLEFYGKDSISGDTFHHVVIMPGRVIDTNANHSIKTSEVAWEFGYDRFPYQNMVMWVESRKLNGLPMVLTGLLLLAGLIMLWISAGRARRKKLAAQGIAWENRRRFILKWWISVLLMVTGLGMIGWFLYMFIIFNTEPMFALLNFLHATPRDNAMFISLIAVGVILFVIGFWHLVVWAKLRKRRLEKASRNEE
;
A
#
# COMPACT_ATOMS: atom_id res chain seq x y z
N MET A 1 -24.17 -34.25 -36.04
CA MET A 1 -23.19 -33.15 -36.17
C MET A 1 -23.60 -31.87 -35.43
N MET A 2 -24.88 -31.48 -35.33
CA MET A 2 -25.33 -30.25 -34.62
C MET A 2 -25.19 -30.25 -33.08
N ARG A 3 -25.14 -31.42 -32.41
CA ARG A 3 -25.00 -31.50 -30.95
C ARG A 3 -23.56 -31.26 -30.46
N SER A 4 -22.55 -31.59 -31.27
CA SER A 4 -21.14 -31.38 -30.91
C SER A 4 -20.67 -29.95 -31.11
N THR A 5 -21.30 -29.20 -32.04
CA THR A 5 -21.02 -27.77 -32.25
C THR A 5 -21.63 -26.88 -31.17
N LEU A 6 -22.79 -27.25 -30.60
CA LEU A 6 -23.42 -26.50 -29.51
C LEU A 6 -22.62 -26.62 -28.19
N LEU A 7 -22.08 -27.82 -27.92
CA LEU A 7 -21.24 -28.07 -26.74
C LEU A 7 -19.87 -27.37 -26.85
N LEU A 8 -19.29 -27.30 -28.06
CA LEU A 8 -18.06 -26.52 -28.30
C LEU A 8 -18.32 -25.00 -28.21
N LEU A 9 -19.49 -24.51 -28.62
CA LEU A 9 -19.87 -23.11 -28.48
C LEU A 9 -20.06 -22.72 -26.99
N LEU A 10 -20.65 -23.61 -26.19
CA LEU A 10 -20.79 -23.44 -24.73
C LEU A 10 -19.45 -23.50 -24.00
N VAL A 11 -18.52 -24.37 -24.42
CA VAL A 11 -17.15 -24.39 -23.88
C VAL A 11 -16.36 -23.14 -24.29
N PHE A 12 -16.60 -22.56 -25.47
CA PHE A 12 -16.03 -21.26 -25.85
C PHE A 12 -16.65 -20.07 -25.09
N LEU A 13 -17.92 -20.16 -24.69
CA LEU A 13 -18.58 -19.15 -23.84
C LEU A 13 -18.07 -19.20 -22.38
N LEU A 14 -17.66 -20.37 -21.88
CA LEU A 14 -17.06 -20.53 -20.55
C LEU A 14 -15.58 -20.11 -20.47
N LEU A 15 -14.94 -19.82 -21.61
CA LEU A 15 -13.53 -19.37 -21.67
C LEU A 15 -13.41 -17.85 -21.84
N ALA A 16 -14.53 -17.13 -21.94
CA ALA A 16 -14.55 -15.69 -22.06
C ALA A 16 -14.50 -15.03 -20.67
N GLY A 17 -13.28 -14.69 -20.22
CA GLY A 17 -13.07 -13.40 -19.56
C GLY A 17 -12.83 -13.36 -18.04
N CYS A 18 -11.92 -14.17 -17.47
CA CYS A 18 -11.25 -13.74 -16.24
C CYS A 18 -10.42 -12.48 -16.58
N LYS A 19 -10.81 -11.31 -16.05
CA LYS A 19 -10.01 -10.09 -16.21
C LYS A 19 -9.11 -9.92 -14.99
N THR A 20 -7.90 -9.43 -15.24
CA THR A 20 -7.00 -9.00 -14.17
C THR A 20 -7.06 -7.48 -14.08
N VAL A 21 -7.49 -6.97 -12.93
CA VAL A 21 -7.51 -5.54 -12.66
C VAL A 21 -6.28 -5.20 -11.83
N THR A 22 -5.32 -4.51 -12.45
CA THR A 22 -4.10 -4.06 -11.79
C THR A 22 -4.23 -2.60 -11.38
N ILE A 23 -4.11 -2.33 -10.08
CA ILE A 23 -4.12 -0.99 -9.51
C ILE A 23 -2.72 -0.67 -8.97
N THR A 24 -2.03 0.30 -9.56
CA THR A 24 -0.72 0.74 -9.09
C THR A 24 -0.80 2.15 -8.53
N THR A 25 -0.38 2.31 -7.27
CA THR A 25 -0.27 3.61 -6.61
C THR A 25 1.19 3.95 -6.32
N VAL A 26 1.68 5.08 -6.81
CA VAL A 26 3.02 5.58 -6.49
C VAL A 26 2.89 6.76 -5.53
N VAL A 27 3.48 6.64 -4.35
CA VAL A 27 3.50 7.68 -3.32
C VAL A 27 4.84 8.39 -3.34
N HIS A 28 4.81 9.69 -3.56
CA HIS A 28 6.01 10.53 -3.59
C HIS A 28 6.35 11.11 -2.22
N SER A 29 7.58 11.60 -2.06
CA SER A 29 8.07 12.11 -0.77
C SER A 29 7.47 13.45 -0.34
N ASP A 30 6.89 14.18 -1.29
CA ASP A 30 6.10 15.39 -1.07
C ASP A 30 4.62 15.08 -0.75
N GLN A 31 4.24 13.80 -0.72
CA GLN A 31 2.87 13.29 -0.54
C GLN A 31 1.96 13.46 -1.77
N SER A 32 2.52 13.81 -2.93
CA SER A 32 1.81 13.62 -4.19
C SER A 32 1.69 12.12 -4.52
N ILE A 33 0.66 11.78 -5.29
CA ILE A 33 0.30 10.39 -5.59
C ILE A 33 0.03 10.26 -7.08
N GLU A 34 0.49 9.18 -7.68
CA GLU A 34 0.07 8.74 -9.01
C GLU A 34 -0.73 7.46 -8.88
N ARG A 35 -1.84 7.37 -9.63
CA ARG A 35 -2.65 6.17 -9.72
C ARG A 35 -2.70 5.73 -11.17
N LEU A 36 -2.41 4.46 -11.39
CA LEU A 36 -2.55 3.76 -12.64
C LEU A 36 -3.52 2.59 -12.44
N VAL A 37 -4.55 2.51 -13.26
CA VAL A 37 -5.50 1.39 -13.26
C VAL A 37 -5.42 0.75 -14.62
N SER A 38 -5.17 -0.55 -14.64
CA SER A 38 -5.01 -1.36 -15.84
C SER A 38 -5.97 -2.53 -15.82
N VAL A 39 -6.65 -2.78 -16.93
CA VAL A 39 -7.53 -3.93 -17.11
C VAL A 39 -7.02 -4.72 -18.30
N GLU A 40 -6.69 -5.99 -18.07
CA GLU A 40 -6.36 -6.96 -19.11
C GLU A 40 -7.61 -7.79 -19.44
N GLY A 41 -8.02 -7.80 -20.71
CA GLY A 41 -9.16 -8.59 -21.15
C GLY A 41 -9.47 -8.46 -22.64
N ASP A 42 -10.53 -9.13 -23.07
CA ASP A 42 -10.97 -9.12 -24.45
C ASP A 42 -11.53 -7.75 -24.85
N SER A 43 -11.33 -7.38 -26.11
CA SER A 43 -11.45 -6.01 -26.62
C SER A 43 -12.77 -5.26 -26.39
N ALA A 44 -13.85 -5.95 -26.00
CA ALA A 44 -15.22 -5.43 -26.03
C ALA A 44 -15.73 -4.85 -24.70
N SER A 45 -15.07 -5.07 -23.55
CA SER A 45 -15.67 -4.80 -22.23
C SER A 45 -14.69 -4.31 -21.15
N ALA A 46 -13.63 -3.58 -21.52
CA ALA A 46 -12.59 -3.16 -20.56
C ALA A 46 -13.02 -2.08 -19.56
N ASP A 47 -14.15 -1.43 -19.81
CA ASP A 47 -14.85 -0.51 -18.91
C ASP A 47 -15.88 -1.20 -18.01
N GLU A 48 -16.16 -2.49 -18.26
CA GLU A 48 -17.05 -3.32 -17.45
C GLU A 48 -16.22 -4.13 -16.45
N THR A 49 -15.73 -3.48 -15.39
CA THR A 49 -15.05 -4.15 -14.27
C THR A 49 -15.77 -3.89 -12.95
N GLY A 50 -15.58 -4.77 -11.96
CA GLY A 50 -16.09 -4.51 -10.60
C GLY A 50 -15.48 -3.26 -9.94
N TYR A 51 -14.27 -2.87 -10.34
CA TYR A 51 -13.62 -1.64 -9.87
C TYR A 51 -14.24 -0.40 -10.51
N PRO A 52 -14.44 0.71 -9.76
CA PRO A 52 -14.94 1.96 -10.32
C PRO A 52 -13.91 2.51 -11.32
N PHE A 53 -14.10 2.27 -12.61
CA PHE A 53 -13.18 2.74 -13.63
C PHE A 53 -13.46 4.22 -13.95
N PRO A 54 -12.48 5.14 -13.83
CA PRO A 54 -12.75 6.57 -14.02
C PRO A 54 -13.26 6.91 -15.43
N LEU A 55 -14.25 7.80 -15.49
CA LEU A 55 -14.83 8.30 -16.74
C LEU A 55 -13.78 8.99 -17.62
N VAL A 56 -13.95 8.88 -18.94
CA VAL A 56 -13.06 9.46 -19.94
C VAL A 56 -13.06 10.99 -19.83
N GLY A 57 -11.87 11.61 -19.77
CA GLY A 57 -11.69 13.07 -19.86
C GLY A 57 -10.84 13.68 -18.75
N SER A 58 -10.90 13.16 -17.52
CA SER A 58 -10.07 13.65 -16.39
C SER A 58 -8.79 12.83 -16.18
N TRP A 59 -8.65 11.68 -16.86
CA TRP A 59 -7.52 10.74 -16.79
C TRP A 59 -6.84 10.55 -18.16
N SER A 60 -5.52 10.43 -18.16
CA SER A 60 -4.78 9.99 -19.33
C SER A 60 -5.10 8.52 -19.62
N SER A 61 -5.20 8.19 -20.90
CA SER A 61 -5.81 6.95 -21.37
C SER A 61 -4.97 6.32 -22.46
N SER A 62 -4.70 5.03 -22.35
CA SER A 62 -4.04 4.26 -23.41
C SER A 62 -4.64 2.87 -23.55
N ARG A 63 -4.57 2.34 -24.77
CA ARG A 63 -4.98 0.98 -25.11
C ARG A 63 -3.84 0.37 -25.89
N LYS A 64 -3.35 -0.78 -25.44
CA LYS A 64 -2.32 -1.55 -26.15
C LYS A 64 -2.78 -2.99 -26.31
N ARG A 65 -2.32 -3.66 -27.36
CA ARG A 65 -2.43 -5.11 -27.48
C ARG A 65 -1.41 -5.70 -26.52
N ASP A 66 -1.79 -6.76 -25.81
CA ASP A 66 -0.85 -7.47 -24.95
C ASP A 66 0.30 -8.05 -25.81
N GLU A 67 1.53 -7.92 -25.30
CA GLU A 67 2.74 -8.37 -25.99
C GLU A 67 2.93 -9.90 -25.88
N ALA A 68 2.40 -10.51 -24.82
CA ALA A 68 2.44 -11.94 -24.58
C ALA A 68 1.26 -12.69 -25.20
N ASP A 69 0.07 -12.06 -25.25
CA ASP A 69 -1.13 -12.64 -25.85
C ASP A 69 -1.81 -11.68 -26.82
N SER A 70 -1.60 -11.88 -28.12
CA SER A 70 -2.14 -11.02 -29.17
C SER A 70 -3.67 -10.94 -29.25
N THR A 71 -4.40 -11.81 -28.51
CA THR A 71 -5.86 -11.80 -28.40
C THR A 71 -6.37 -10.84 -27.34
N LYS A 72 -5.51 -10.44 -26.38
CA LYS A 72 -5.85 -9.58 -25.25
C LYS A 72 -5.48 -8.11 -25.49
N TYR A 73 -6.23 -7.22 -24.83
CA TYR A 73 -5.93 -5.80 -24.78
C TYR A 73 -5.74 -5.34 -23.35
N VAL A 74 -4.76 -4.46 -23.18
CA VAL A 74 -4.47 -3.79 -21.91
C VAL A 74 -4.97 -2.35 -22.01
N TYR A 75 -5.94 -2.03 -21.17
CA TYR A 75 -6.52 -0.70 -21.06
C TYR A 75 -5.99 -0.02 -19.82
N THR A 76 -5.34 1.12 -19.97
CA THR A 76 -4.68 1.81 -18.87
C THR A 76 -5.21 3.22 -18.71
N ARG A 77 -5.57 3.58 -17.47
CA ARG A 77 -5.88 4.93 -17.02
C ARG A 77 -4.81 5.41 -16.05
N PHE A 78 -4.35 6.64 -16.22
CA PHE A 78 -3.35 7.25 -15.36
C PHE A 78 -3.74 8.67 -14.96
N LYS A 79 -3.49 9.04 -13.69
CA LYS A 79 -3.61 10.41 -13.20
C LYS A 79 -2.67 10.67 -12.03
N SER A 80 -2.16 11.89 -11.97
CA SER A 80 -1.36 12.41 -10.86
C SER A 80 -2.20 13.35 -10.00
N PHE A 81 -2.04 13.24 -8.69
CA PHE A 81 -2.74 14.01 -7.67
C PHE A 81 -1.73 14.69 -6.76
N ARG A 82 -2.00 15.93 -6.38
CA ARG A 82 -1.12 16.65 -5.45
C ARG A 82 -1.24 16.13 -4.02
N ARG A 83 -2.40 15.57 -3.67
CA ARG A 83 -2.70 15.00 -2.35
C ARG A 83 -3.75 13.90 -2.47
N VAL A 84 -3.81 13.05 -1.45
CA VAL A 84 -4.75 11.92 -1.36
C VAL A 84 -6.22 12.35 -1.38
N GLU A 85 -6.56 13.54 -0.89
CA GLU A 85 -7.95 14.01 -0.89
C GLU A 85 -8.49 14.21 -2.31
N GLN A 86 -7.62 14.58 -3.26
CA GLN A 86 -8.00 14.72 -4.67
C GLN A 86 -8.26 13.36 -5.31
N LEU A 87 -7.50 12.33 -4.94
CA LEU A 87 -7.75 10.95 -5.37
C LEU A 87 -9.10 10.46 -4.83
N ASN A 88 -9.38 10.68 -3.55
CA ASN A 88 -10.64 10.28 -2.92
C ASN A 88 -11.86 11.01 -3.50
N GLN A 89 -11.69 12.20 -4.10
CA GLN A 89 -12.78 12.90 -4.81
C GLN A 89 -13.16 12.22 -6.14
N GLU A 90 -12.25 11.49 -6.77
CA GLU A 90 -12.54 10.70 -7.98
C GLU A 90 -13.29 9.40 -7.66
N PHE A 91 -13.13 8.90 -6.43
CA PHE A 91 -13.74 7.66 -5.93
C PHE A 91 -14.60 7.94 -4.67
N PRO A 92 -15.69 8.70 -4.79
CA PRO A 92 -16.52 9.03 -3.64
C PRO A 92 -17.22 7.77 -3.11
N VAL A 93 -17.11 7.53 -1.81
CA VAL A 93 -17.83 6.45 -1.14
C VAL A 93 -19.33 6.72 -1.18
N ARG A 94 -20.08 5.85 -1.86
CA ARG A 94 -21.54 5.91 -1.90
C ARG A 94 -22.12 4.87 -0.93
N GLN A 95 -23.14 5.28 -0.19
CA GLN A 95 -23.93 4.37 0.65
C GLN A 95 -24.97 3.66 -0.22
N ASP A 96 -25.33 2.44 0.18
CA ASP A 96 -26.39 1.63 -0.44
C ASP A 96 -26.20 1.36 -1.94
N THR A 97 -24.95 1.31 -2.40
CA THR A 97 -24.62 0.91 -3.78
C THR A 97 -23.87 -0.41 -3.79
N VAL A 98 -24.20 -1.27 -4.74
CA VAL A 98 -23.49 -2.54 -5.03
C VAL A 98 -22.11 -2.35 -5.68
N GLN A 99 -21.64 -1.11 -5.85
CA GLN A 99 -20.35 -0.80 -6.47
C GLN A 99 -19.20 -0.84 -5.46
N VAL A 100 -18.02 -1.27 -5.92
CA VAL A 100 -16.79 -1.19 -5.11
C VAL A 100 -16.47 0.27 -4.85
N ASN A 101 -16.33 0.61 -3.58
CA ASN A 101 -15.89 1.93 -3.14
C ASN A 101 -14.52 1.79 -2.48
N THR A 102 -13.62 2.74 -2.75
CA THR A 102 -12.30 2.78 -2.11
C THR A 102 -12.04 4.13 -1.46
N GLN A 103 -11.24 4.13 -0.38
CA GLN A 103 -10.74 5.35 0.24
C GLN A 103 -9.28 5.16 0.64
N VAL A 104 -8.47 6.15 0.30
CA VAL A 104 -7.04 6.18 0.60
C VAL A 104 -6.74 7.17 1.72
N ARG A 105 -5.83 6.81 2.62
CA ARG A 105 -5.23 7.68 3.63
C ARG A 105 -3.72 7.63 3.51
N LEU A 106 -3.10 8.80 3.59
CA LEU A 106 -1.66 8.94 3.56
C LEU A 106 -1.22 9.83 4.72
N GLN A 107 -0.32 9.33 5.56
CA GLN A 107 0.27 10.06 6.67
C GLN A 107 1.79 10.11 6.55
N LYS A 108 2.37 11.29 6.77
CA LYS A 108 3.82 11.48 6.88
C LYS A 108 4.19 11.97 8.27
N LYS A 109 5.05 11.23 8.95
CA LYS A 109 5.63 11.61 10.25
C LYS A 109 7.11 11.92 10.07
N PHE A 110 7.47 13.20 10.09
CA PHE A 110 8.86 13.62 10.05
C PHE A 110 9.53 13.40 11.42
N ARG A 111 10.70 12.75 11.42
CA ARG A 111 11.68 12.78 12.51
C ARG A 111 12.99 13.33 11.95
N TRP A 112 13.92 13.76 12.81
CA TRP A 112 15.13 14.46 12.36
C TRP A 112 15.88 13.75 11.21
N PHE A 113 16.26 12.48 11.39
CA PHE A 113 17.01 11.72 10.37
C PHE A 113 16.14 10.90 9.41
N TYR A 114 14.87 10.66 9.75
CA TYR A 114 13.98 9.79 8.98
C TYR A 114 12.57 10.38 8.91
N SER A 115 11.95 10.29 7.75
CA SER A 115 10.51 10.46 7.59
C SER A 115 9.86 9.09 7.46
N PHE A 116 8.77 8.88 8.18
CA PHE A 116 7.94 7.69 8.12
C PHE A 116 6.68 8.01 7.32
N TYR A 117 6.29 7.11 6.44
CA TYR A 117 5.08 7.23 5.64
C TYR A 117 4.21 6.02 5.95
N HIS A 118 2.92 6.27 6.13
CA HIS A 118 1.91 5.25 6.33
C HIS A 118 0.84 5.47 5.25
N TYR A 119 0.68 4.47 4.40
CA TYR A 119 -0.36 4.41 3.37
C TYR A 119 -1.39 3.37 3.80
N GLU A 120 -2.66 3.72 3.69
CA GLU A 120 -3.79 2.83 3.96
C GLU A 120 -4.82 3.01 2.84
N GLU A 121 -5.32 1.92 2.29
CA GLU A 121 -6.46 1.93 1.35
C GLU A 121 -7.51 0.93 1.82
N THR A 122 -8.73 1.42 1.95
CA THR A 122 -9.88 0.62 2.37
C THR A 122 -10.77 0.38 1.17
N TYR A 123 -11.03 -0.89 0.87
CA TYR A 123 -12.10 -1.34 -0.01
C TYR A 123 -13.32 -1.58 0.86
N TYR A 124 -14.38 -0.81 0.63
CA TYR A 124 -15.59 -0.92 1.43
C TYR A 124 -16.43 -2.10 0.97
N ALA A 125 -17.05 -2.74 1.96
CA ALA A 125 -18.09 -3.69 1.70
C ALA A 125 -19.19 -3.08 0.84
N PHE A 126 -19.62 -3.78 -0.20
CA PHE A 126 -20.57 -3.28 -1.19
C PHE A 126 -21.94 -3.97 -1.11
N SER A 127 -22.09 -5.03 -0.30
CA SER A 127 -23.40 -5.67 -0.14
C SER A 127 -24.44 -4.66 0.37
N PRO A 128 -25.65 -4.60 -0.23
CA PRO A 128 -26.71 -3.69 0.19
C PRO A 128 -27.48 -4.22 1.42
N PHE A 129 -27.17 -5.43 1.86
CA PHE A 129 -27.78 -6.11 3.00
C PHE A 129 -26.84 -6.06 4.21
N ARG A 130 -27.33 -5.49 5.32
CA ARG A 130 -26.50 -5.10 6.49
C ARG A 130 -27.07 -5.53 7.84
N LEU A 131 -28.19 -6.24 7.84
CA LEU A 131 -28.89 -6.64 9.07
C LEU A 131 -28.05 -7.63 9.89
N LEU A 132 -27.29 -8.50 9.21
CA LEU A 132 -26.37 -9.44 9.83
C LEU A 132 -24.93 -9.06 9.54
N LYS A 133 -24.02 -9.47 10.43
CA LYS A 133 -22.57 -9.26 10.32
C LYS A 133 -21.86 -10.59 10.16
N LEU A 134 -20.86 -10.62 9.28
CA LEU A 134 -20.09 -11.83 9.03
C LEU A 134 -19.33 -12.28 10.29
N GLU A 135 -18.93 -11.33 11.13
CA GLU A 135 -18.25 -11.58 12.40
C GLU A 135 -19.10 -12.32 13.43
N ASP A 136 -20.42 -12.37 13.26
CA ASP A 136 -21.32 -13.15 14.11
C ASP A 136 -21.37 -14.64 13.68
N TYR A 137 -20.92 -14.94 12.45
CA TYR A 137 -20.92 -16.28 11.85
C TYR A 137 -19.54 -16.94 11.82
N LEU A 138 -18.48 -16.14 11.68
CA LEU A 138 -17.10 -16.61 11.61
C LEU A 138 -16.31 -16.24 12.87
N THR A 139 -15.54 -17.20 13.38
CA THR A 139 -14.54 -16.94 14.43
C THR A 139 -13.43 -16.01 13.93
N LEU A 140 -12.67 -15.41 14.85
CA LEU A 140 -11.55 -14.52 14.50
C LEU A 140 -10.48 -15.22 13.65
N GLU A 141 -10.24 -16.50 13.88
CA GLU A 141 -9.33 -17.33 13.09
C GLU A 141 -9.88 -17.57 11.68
N GLU A 142 -11.18 -17.88 11.55
CA GLU A 142 -11.83 -18.09 10.26
C GLU A 142 -11.90 -16.80 9.43
N LEU A 143 -12.15 -15.65 10.06
CA LEU A 143 -12.11 -14.35 9.39
C LEU A 143 -10.71 -14.05 8.81
N LYS A 144 -9.64 -14.40 9.53
CA LYS A 144 -8.28 -14.26 9.00
C LYS A 144 -8.08 -15.16 7.78
N ILE A 145 -8.53 -16.42 7.85
CA ILE A 145 -8.40 -17.35 6.72
C ILE A 145 -9.21 -16.86 5.51
N TYR A 146 -10.44 -16.39 5.73
CA TYR A 146 -11.30 -15.78 4.70
C TYR A 146 -10.62 -14.61 3.99
N GLN A 147 -9.84 -13.79 4.70
CA GLN A 147 -9.15 -12.63 4.14
C GLN A 147 -7.83 -12.95 3.41
N ILE A 148 -7.17 -14.07 3.69
CA ILE A 148 -5.81 -14.38 3.20
C ILE A 148 -5.83 -15.35 1.99
N ASP A 149 -7.00 -15.61 1.40
CA ASP A 149 -7.15 -16.44 0.20
C ASP A 149 -6.64 -17.88 0.36
N GLN A 150 -6.87 -18.48 1.54
CA GLN A 150 -6.70 -19.92 1.70
C GLN A 150 -8.01 -20.63 1.36
N ASP A 151 -8.00 -21.33 0.23
CA ASP A 151 -9.13 -22.13 -0.25
C ASP A 151 -9.50 -23.21 0.80
N SER A 152 -10.47 -22.87 1.65
CA SER A 152 -10.93 -23.69 2.78
C SER A 152 -12.40 -23.99 2.56
N SER A 153 -12.68 -25.22 2.10
CA SER A 153 -14.05 -25.70 1.88
C SER A 153 -14.95 -25.53 3.11
N VAL A 154 -14.38 -25.65 4.31
CA VAL A 154 -15.10 -25.50 5.59
C VAL A 154 -15.61 -24.07 5.80
N ILE A 155 -14.85 -23.06 5.36
CA ILE A 155 -15.26 -21.65 5.47
C ILE A 155 -16.24 -21.30 4.37
N LYS A 156 -16.05 -21.87 3.18
CA LYS A 156 -16.92 -21.64 2.04
C LYS A 156 -18.38 -21.96 2.36
N ASP A 157 -18.67 -23.14 2.92
CA ASP A 157 -20.05 -23.53 3.27
C ASP A 157 -20.68 -22.56 4.30
N LYS A 158 -19.89 -22.09 5.27
CA LYS A 158 -20.34 -21.10 6.27
C LYS A 158 -20.62 -19.74 5.66
N VAL A 159 -19.80 -19.31 4.71
CA VAL A 159 -19.98 -18.04 4.00
C VAL A 159 -21.20 -18.11 3.10
N GLU A 160 -21.39 -19.18 2.33
CA GLU A 160 -22.58 -19.38 1.49
C GLU A 160 -23.88 -19.43 2.32
N ASP A 161 -23.85 -20.07 3.49
CA ASP A 161 -24.96 -20.04 4.43
C ASP A 161 -25.22 -18.63 4.98
N PHE A 162 -24.17 -17.92 5.37
CA PHE A 162 -24.29 -16.53 5.81
C PHE A 162 -24.88 -15.62 4.72
N GLU A 163 -24.42 -15.73 3.48
CA GLU A 163 -24.94 -14.99 2.33
C GLU A 163 -26.43 -15.23 2.13
N SER A 164 -26.84 -16.50 2.21
CA SER A 164 -28.25 -16.90 2.14
C SER A 164 -29.06 -16.30 3.29
N ARG A 165 -28.55 -16.36 4.52
CA ARG A 165 -29.23 -15.80 5.70
C ARG A 165 -29.36 -14.29 5.63
N VAL A 166 -28.34 -13.58 5.13
CA VAL A 166 -28.36 -12.11 5.02
C VAL A 166 -29.47 -11.64 4.09
N VAL A 167 -29.66 -12.31 2.96
CA VAL A 167 -30.78 -12.01 2.04
C VAL A 167 -32.10 -12.38 2.69
N PHE A 168 -32.20 -13.58 3.27
CA PHE A 168 -33.40 -14.03 3.99
C PHE A 168 -33.84 -13.01 5.05
N GLU A 169 -32.91 -12.53 5.89
CA GLU A 169 -33.19 -11.61 6.99
C GLU A 169 -33.83 -10.31 6.50
N GLU A 170 -33.39 -9.76 5.36
CA GLU A 170 -33.99 -8.55 4.79
C GLU A 170 -35.46 -8.78 4.37
N PHE A 171 -35.75 -9.93 3.77
CA PHE A 171 -37.10 -10.31 3.34
C PHE A 171 -37.99 -10.64 4.54
N TYR A 172 -37.45 -11.35 5.52
CA TYR A 172 -38.12 -11.72 6.76
C TYR A 172 -38.48 -10.49 7.61
N GLN A 173 -37.54 -9.56 7.82
CA GLN A 173 -37.82 -8.29 8.51
C GLN A 173 -38.80 -7.40 7.73
N THR A 174 -38.87 -7.56 6.40
CA THR A 174 -39.89 -6.90 5.58
C THR A 174 -41.27 -7.54 5.77
N LEU A 175 -41.34 -8.88 5.86
CA LEU A 175 -42.58 -9.60 6.20
C LEU A 175 -43.10 -9.16 7.57
N LEU A 176 -42.26 -9.20 8.62
CA LEU A 176 -42.67 -8.83 9.97
C LEU A 176 -43.27 -7.41 10.03
N ARG A 177 -42.63 -6.44 9.36
CA ARG A 177 -43.15 -5.07 9.26
C ARG A 177 -44.48 -5.01 8.51
N ALA A 178 -44.56 -5.65 7.34
CA ALA A 178 -45.77 -5.63 6.52
C ALA A 178 -46.96 -6.32 7.21
N VAL A 179 -46.71 -7.40 7.96
CA VAL A 179 -47.71 -8.11 8.75
C VAL A 179 -48.18 -7.25 9.92
N LYS A 180 -47.26 -6.61 10.64
CA LYS A 180 -47.59 -5.70 11.75
C LYS A 180 -48.45 -4.51 11.31
N ASP A 181 -48.20 -3.99 10.11
CA ASP A 181 -48.95 -2.87 9.55
C ASP A 181 -50.28 -3.31 8.90
N SER A 182 -50.56 -4.61 8.86
CA SER A 182 -51.76 -5.20 8.24
C SER A 182 -52.68 -5.82 9.29
N PRO A 183 -53.86 -5.21 9.58
CA PRO A 183 -54.80 -5.74 10.55
C PRO A 183 -55.29 -7.18 10.27
N GLN A 184 -55.20 -7.63 9.02
CA GLN A 184 -55.62 -8.97 8.59
C GLN A 184 -54.58 -10.05 8.90
N HIS A 185 -53.34 -9.66 9.23
CA HIS A 185 -52.23 -10.58 9.41
C HIS A 185 -51.55 -10.43 10.78
N GLU A 186 -51.82 -9.38 11.55
CA GLU A 186 -51.16 -9.09 12.83
C GLU A 186 -51.13 -10.29 13.80
N GLU A 187 -52.20 -11.10 13.83
CA GLU A 187 -52.29 -12.32 14.65
C GLU A 187 -51.26 -13.41 14.29
N MET A 188 -50.69 -13.35 13.08
CA MET A 188 -49.68 -14.30 12.62
C MET A 188 -48.27 -13.99 13.13
N LEU A 189 -48.02 -12.79 13.70
CA LEU A 189 -46.68 -12.38 14.14
C LEU A 189 -46.00 -13.41 15.05
N PRO A 190 -46.63 -13.93 16.13
CA PRO A 190 -45.97 -14.87 17.02
C PRO A 190 -45.65 -16.22 16.35
N LEU A 191 -46.45 -16.61 15.34
CA LEU A 191 -46.21 -17.84 14.60
C LEU A 191 -45.06 -17.66 13.60
N ILE A 192 -45.00 -16.51 12.92
CA ILE A 192 -43.90 -16.14 12.02
C ILE A 192 -42.58 -16.14 12.79
N GLU A 193 -42.53 -15.46 13.95
CA GLU A 193 -41.34 -15.41 14.81
C GLU A 193 -40.91 -16.80 15.30
N LYS A 194 -41.88 -17.67 15.62
CA LYS A 194 -41.59 -19.04 16.07
C LYS A 194 -41.06 -19.95 14.96
N GLN A 195 -41.43 -19.69 13.71
CA GLN A 195 -41.08 -20.54 12.56
C GLN A 195 -40.02 -19.90 11.64
N GLU A 196 -39.23 -18.97 12.17
CA GLU A 196 -38.19 -18.28 11.40
C GLU A 196 -37.19 -19.25 10.76
N ASP A 197 -36.67 -20.21 11.54
CA ASP A 197 -35.65 -21.15 11.04
C ASP A 197 -36.25 -22.16 10.05
N GLU A 198 -37.48 -22.64 10.26
CA GLU A 198 -38.15 -23.48 9.27
C GLU A 198 -38.47 -22.72 7.98
N LEU A 199 -38.82 -21.43 8.09
CA LEU A 199 -39.02 -20.57 6.92
C LEU A 199 -37.70 -20.32 6.18
N TYR A 200 -36.60 -20.13 6.92
CA TYR A 200 -35.26 -20.01 6.35
C TYR A 200 -34.88 -21.25 5.55
N GLU A 201 -35.01 -22.45 6.13
CA GLU A 201 -34.69 -23.71 5.45
C GLU A 201 -35.58 -23.96 4.22
N LEU A 202 -36.87 -23.60 4.31
CA LEU A 202 -37.79 -23.70 3.18
C LEU A 202 -37.39 -22.74 2.04
N VAL A 203 -37.07 -21.48 2.37
CA VAL A 203 -36.63 -20.48 1.39
C VAL A 203 -35.29 -20.90 0.77
N LYS A 204 -34.31 -21.32 1.57
CA LYS A 204 -33.00 -21.76 1.09
C LYS A 204 -33.10 -22.96 0.14
N SER A 205 -34.05 -23.87 0.36
CA SER A 205 -34.21 -25.09 -0.44
C SER A 205 -35.10 -24.94 -1.67
N GLU A 206 -36.13 -24.08 -1.62
CA GLU A 206 -37.16 -23.98 -2.67
C GLU A 206 -37.14 -22.66 -3.46
N LEU A 207 -36.44 -21.62 -3.00
CA LEU A 207 -36.34 -20.37 -3.75
C LEU A 207 -35.55 -20.61 -5.04
N SER A 208 -36.20 -20.42 -6.18
CA SER A 208 -35.61 -20.62 -7.50
C SER A 208 -35.69 -19.35 -8.35
N PHE A 209 -34.61 -19.05 -9.06
CA PHE A 209 -34.51 -17.84 -9.90
C PHE A 209 -34.79 -18.12 -11.38
N ASP A 210 -35.32 -19.30 -11.71
CA ASP A 210 -35.64 -19.70 -13.09
C ASP A 210 -36.83 -18.89 -13.67
N GLU A 211 -36.89 -18.85 -15.00
CA GLU A 211 -37.62 -17.97 -15.95
C GLU A 211 -39.13 -17.66 -15.72
N ASP A 212 -39.74 -18.08 -14.62
CA ASP A 212 -41.09 -17.66 -14.28
C ASP A 212 -41.10 -16.17 -13.89
N GLN A 213 -42.11 -15.42 -14.36
CA GLN A 213 -42.26 -13.97 -14.16
C GLN A 213 -42.47 -13.53 -12.69
N THR A 214 -42.18 -14.41 -11.73
CA THR A 214 -42.42 -14.24 -10.30
C THR A 214 -41.17 -13.65 -9.64
N THR A 215 -41.31 -12.46 -9.05
CA THR A 215 -40.19 -11.79 -8.38
C THR A 215 -39.78 -12.53 -7.09
N PRO A 216 -38.53 -12.38 -6.61
CA PRO A 216 -38.07 -13.06 -5.39
C PRO A 216 -38.93 -12.78 -4.16
N GLY A 217 -39.49 -11.57 -4.01
CA GLY A 217 -40.38 -11.24 -2.88
C GLY A 217 -41.73 -11.92 -3.01
N MET A 218 -42.25 -12.05 -4.23
CA MET A 218 -43.48 -12.81 -4.48
C MET A 218 -43.29 -14.30 -4.16
N GLN A 219 -42.17 -14.89 -4.57
CA GLN A 219 -41.86 -16.29 -4.21
C GLN A 219 -41.68 -16.48 -2.70
N PHE A 220 -40.96 -15.58 -2.04
CA PHE A 220 -40.80 -15.59 -0.58
C PHE A 220 -42.16 -15.62 0.13
N LEU A 221 -43.11 -14.79 -0.31
CA LEU A 221 -44.47 -14.74 0.26
C LEU A 221 -45.26 -16.02 -0.01
N VAL A 222 -45.11 -16.64 -1.19
CA VAL A 222 -45.73 -17.94 -1.49
C VAL A 222 -45.17 -19.06 -0.60
N LEU A 223 -43.87 -19.06 -0.33
CA LEU A 223 -43.24 -20.01 0.59
C LEU A 223 -43.69 -19.78 2.04
N ALA A 224 -43.81 -18.52 2.46
CA ALA A 224 -44.39 -18.16 3.75
C ALA A 224 -45.84 -18.65 3.88
N ASP A 225 -46.68 -18.45 2.86
CA ASP A 225 -48.05 -18.96 2.82
C ASP A 225 -48.11 -20.49 2.91
N LYS A 226 -47.20 -21.19 2.21
CA LYS A 226 -47.10 -22.65 2.22
C LYS A 226 -46.80 -23.20 3.61
N LEU A 227 -45.87 -22.55 4.34
CA LEU A 227 -45.46 -22.97 5.67
C LEU A 227 -46.50 -22.60 6.74
N LEU A 228 -46.88 -21.32 6.78
CA LEU A 228 -47.63 -20.71 7.89
C LEU A 228 -49.15 -20.82 7.72
N LYS A 229 -49.64 -21.02 6.49
CA LYS A 229 -51.06 -21.21 6.15
C LYS A 229 -51.97 -20.15 6.78
N PRO A 230 -51.72 -18.85 6.53
CA PRO A 230 -52.55 -17.79 7.08
C PRO A 230 -53.98 -17.84 6.53
N ALA A 231 -54.94 -17.28 7.27
CA ALA A 231 -56.32 -17.15 6.79
C ALA A 231 -56.45 -16.24 5.56
N HIS A 232 -55.56 -15.24 5.47
CA HIS A 232 -55.39 -14.34 4.33
C HIS A 232 -53.98 -14.48 3.79
N SER A 233 -53.84 -14.64 2.47
CA SER A 233 -52.54 -14.86 1.81
C SER A 233 -51.61 -13.65 1.98
N PHE A 234 -50.36 -13.92 2.35
CA PHE A 234 -49.32 -12.90 2.46
C PHE A 234 -48.93 -12.29 1.12
N VAL A 235 -49.29 -12.89 -0.02
CA VAL A 235 -49.06 -12.34 -1.37
C VAL A 235 -49.59 -10.90 -1.50
N ALA A 236 -50.67 -10.55 -0.78
CA ALA A 236 -51.20 -9.18 -0.76
C ALA A 236 -50.21 -8.14 -0.19
N LEU A 237 -49.20 -8.58 0.56
CA LEU A 237 -48.15 -7.75 1.15
C LEU A 237 -46.97 -7.47 0.20
N HIS A 238 -46.99 -8.02 -1.02
CA HIS A 238 -45.92 -7.86 -2.02
C HIS A 238 -45.45 -6.42 -2.26
N PRO A 239 -46.30 -5.37 -2.25
CA PRO A 239 -45.84 -4.00 -2.41
C PRO A 239 -44.79 -3.55 -1.38
N ALA A 240 -44.78 -4.13 -0.18
CA ALA A 240 -43.76 -3.84 0.84
C ALA A 240 -42.35 -4.35 0.46
N PHE A 241 -42.26 -5.32 -0.45
CA PHE A 241 -41.01 -5.97 -0.87
C PHE A 241 -40.28 -5.24 -2.00
N ALA A 242 -40.83 -4.16 -2.55
CA ALA A 242 -40.19 -3.41 -3.65
C ALA A 242 -38.76 -2.93 -3.32
N GLY A 243 -38.49 -2.59 -2.05
CA GLY A 243 -37.16 -2.18 -1.58
C GLY A 243 -36.14 -3.33 -1.59
N PRO A 244 -36.37 -4.41 -0.82
CA PRO A 244 -35.52 -5.60 -0.82
C PRO A 244 -35.34 -6.21 -2.22
N GLU A 245 -36.39 -6.29 -3.03
CA GLU A 245 -36.30 -6.82 -4.40
C GLU A 245 -35.40 -5.98 -5.30
N ARG A 246 -35.47 -4.65 -5.19
CA ARG A 246 -34.56 -3.77 -5.93
C ARG A 246 -33.11 -4.00 -5.52
N LYS A 247 -32.82 -4.03 -4.21
CA LYS A 247 -31.46 -4.30 -3.69
C LYS A 247 -30.94 -5.65 -4.17
N PHE A 248 -31.78 -6.68 -4.10
CA PHE A 248 -31.43 -8.02 -4.52
C PHE A 248 -31.15 -8.10 -6.02
N ARG A 249 -31.98 -7.45 -6.84
CA ARG A 249 -31.77 -7.34 -8.29
C ARG A 249 -30.47 -6.61 -8.61
N GLU A 250 -30.21 -5.47 -7.98
CA GLU A 250 -28.95 -4.72 -8.17
C GLU A 250 -27.74 -5.59 -7.82
N LEU A 251 -27.84 -6.40 -6.76
CA LEU A 251 -26.78 -7.33 -6.35
C LEU A 251 -26.59 -8.46 -7.38
N LEU A 252 -27.68 -9.06 -7.86
CA LEU A 252 -27.63 -10.08 -8.91
C LEU A 252 -27.12 -9.53 -10.25
N GLU A 253 -27.57 -8.34 -10.66
CA GLU A 253 -27.04 -7.67 -11.85
C GLU A 253 -25.56 -7.34 -11.69
N PHE A 254 -25.12 -7.03 -10.47
CA PHE A 254 -23.72 -6.81 -10.18
C PHE A 254 -22.91 -8.12 -10.31
N TYR A 255 -23.34 -9.22 -9.69
CA TYR A 255 -22.65 -10.52 -9.79
C TYR A 255 -22.78 -11.19 -11.16
N GLY A 256 -23.92 -11.02 -11.82
CA GLY A 256 -24.28 -11.61 -13.11
C GLY A 256 -23.80 -10.83 -14.32
N LYS A 257 -23.15 -9.67 -14.15
CA LYS A 257 -22.26 -9.15 -15.19
C LYS A 257 -21.13 -10.15 -15.33
N ASP A 258 -21.18 -10.98 -16.38
CA ASP A 258 -20.32 -12.12 -16.77
C ASP A 258 -18.79 -11.93 -16.65
N SER A 259 -18.30 -10.80 -16.16
CA SER A 259 -16.88 -10.49 -15.95
C SER A 259 -16.45 -10.32 -14.48
N ILE A 260 -17.34 -9.99 -13.53
CA ILE A 260 -16.87 -9.53 -12.20
C ILE A 260 -16.58 -10.68 -11.22
N SER A 261 -17.33 -11.78 -11.30
CA SER A 261 -17.17 -12.93 -10.41
C SER A 261 -15.84 -13.68 -10.59
N GLY A 262 -15.13 -13.44 -11.68
CA GLY A 262 -13.79 -13.97 -11.96
C GLY A 262 -12.67 -12.93 -11.95
N ASP A 263 -12.98 -11.67 -11.58
CA ASP A 263 -11.98 -10.60 -11.55
C ASP A 263 -11.01 -10.82 -10.36
N THR A 264 -9.72 -10.88 -10.67
CA THR A 264 -8.66 -10.83 -9.65
C THR A 264 -8.09 -9.42 -9.59
N PHE A 265 -8.02 -8.86 -8.39
CA PHE A 265 -7.36 -7.57 -8.15
C PHE A 265 -5.89 -7.78 -7.82
N HIS A 266 -5.02 -7.13 -8.60
CA HIS A 266 -3.61 -7.01 -8.28
C HIS A 266 -3.30 -5.56 -7.87
N HIS A 267 -3.21 -5.30 -6.58
CA HIS A 267 -2.98 -3.96 -6.05
C HIS A 267 -1.52 -3.76 -5.65
N VAL A 268 -0.81 -2.83 -6.30
CA VAL A 268 0.58 -2.50 -6.02
C VAL A 268 0.69 -1.09 -5.44
N VAL A 269 1.46 -0.94 -4.36
CA VAL A 269 1.80 0.37 -3.79
C VAL A 269 3.31 0.54 -3.76
N ILE A 270 3.80 1.59 -4.41
CA ILE A 270 5.20 2.00 -4.42
C ILE A 270 5.38 3.17 -3.46
N MET A 271 6.08 2.94 -2.37
CA MET A 271 6.27 3.87 -1.26
C MET A 271 7.59 4.67 -1.36
N PRO A 272 7.65 5.87 -0.77
CA PRO A 272 8.89 6.61 -0.69
C PRO A 272 9.81 5.99 0.37
N GLY A 273 10.93 5.42 -0.05
CA GLY A 273 11.92 4.81 0.84
C GLY A 273 11.66 3.33 1.09
N ARG A 274 12.26 2.78 2.16
CA ARG A 274 12.22 1.34 2.43
C ARG A 274 10.97 0.96 3.20
N VAL A 275 10.24 -0.07 2.75
CA VAL A 275 9.14 -0.71 3.47
C VAL A 275 9.68 -1.29 4.78
N ILE A 276 9.00 -0.96 5.88
CA ILE A 276 9.35 -1.42 7.22
C ILE A 276 8.29 -2.37 7.79
N ASP A 277 7.04 -2.24 7.35
CA ASP A 277 5.92 -3.07 7.80
C ASP A 277 4.77 -2.99 6.78
N THR A 278 3.96 -4.04 6.68
CA THR A 278 2.83 -4.15 5.73
C THR A 278 1.97 -5.38 6.01
N ASN A 279 0.70 -5.36 5.58
CA ASN A 279 -0.15 -6.55 5.50
C ASN A 279 -0.28 -7.14 4.07
N ALA A 280 0.65 -6.83 3.17
CA ALA A 280 0.72 -7.40 1.83
C ALA A 280 0.78 -8.93 1.84
N ASN A 281 -0.07 -9.58 1.04
CA ASN A 281 -0.17 -11.05 0.95
C ASN A 281 0.53 -11.64 -0.31
N HIS A 282 0.93 -10.82 -1.28
CA HIS A 282 1.49 -11.30 -2.55
C HIS A 282 3.00 -11.05 -2.68
N SER A 283 3.45 -9.79 -2.67
CA SER A 283 4.88 -9.50 -2.80
C SER A 283 5.34 -8.30 -1.96
N ILE A 284 6.58 -8.38 -1.46
CA ILE A 284 7.23 -7.32 -0.68
C ILE A 284 8.64 -7.13 -1.24
N LYS A 285 8.89 -5.98 -1.86
CA LYS A 285 10.20 -5.50 -2.31
C LYS A 285 10.63 -4.32 -1.44
N THR A 286 11.82 -3.77 -1.71
CA THR A 286 12.40 -2.70 -0.88
C THR A 286 11.49 -1.49 -0.71
N SER A 287 10.79 -1.04 -1.75
CA SER A 287 9.89 0.12 -1.71
C SER A 287 8.51 -0.17 -2.26
N GLU A 288 8.20 -1.42 -2.58
CA GLU A 288 7.00 -1.82 -3.31
C GLU A 288 6.38 -2.99 -2.58
N VAL A 289 5.06 -2.97 -2.48
CA VAL A 289 4.25 -4.04 -1.89
C VAL A 289 3.07 -4.33 -2.80
N ALA A 290 2.62 -5.58 -2.82
CA ALA A 290 1.48 -6.00 -3.61
C ALA A 290 0.51 -6.86 -2.81
N TRP A 291 -0.77 -6.65 -3.05
CA TRP A 291 -1.88 -7.48 -2.62
C TRP A 291 -2.55 -8.14 -3.82
N GLU A 292 -2.99 -9.37 -3.63
CA GLU A 292 -3.82 -10.10 -4.59
C GLU A 292 -5.06 -10.62 -3.87
N PHE A 293 -6.24 -10.34 -4.42
CA PHE A 293 -7.52 -10.72 -3.83
C PHE A 293 -8.65 -10.77 -4.86
N GLY A 294 -9.64 -11.61 -4.61
CA GLY A 294 -10.88 -11.70 -5.39
C GLY A 294 -11.96 -10.75 -4.88
N TYR A 295 -12.99 -10.58 -5.71
CA TYR A 295 -14.18 -9.77 -5.39
C TYR A 295 -15.01 -10.33 -4.23
N ASP A 296 -15.02 -11.66 -4.10
CA ASP A 296 -15.71 -12.46 -3.09
C ASP A 296 -15.23 -12.22 -1.65
N ARG A 297 -14.11 -11.49 -1.47
CA ARG A 297 -13.46 -11.28 -0.16
C ARG A 297 -13.98 -10.11 0.64
N PHE A 298 -14.66 -9.16 0.01
CA PHE A 298 -15.14 -7.97 0.68
C PHE A 298 -16.62 -7.59 0.39
N PRO A 299 -17.58 -8.50 0.07
CA PRO A 299 -18.98 -8.10 0.00
C PRO A 299 -19.55 -7.60 1.33
N TYR A 300 -19.16 -8.23 2.44
CA TYR A 300 -19.77 -7.99 3.76
C TYR A 300 -18.81 -7.36 4.78
N GLN A 301 -17.50 -7.38 4.53
CA GLN A 301 -16.50 -6.79 5.40
C GLN A 301 -15.56 -5.88 4.62
N ASN A 302 -15.17 -4.76 5.22
CA ASN A 302 -14.17 -3.88 4.60
C ASN A 302 -12.81 -4.58 4.56
N MET A 303 -12.14 -4.49 3.42
CA MET A 303 -10.76 -4.96 3.29
C MET A 303 -9.82 -3.75 3.40
N VAL A 304 -8.91 -3.80 4.37
CA VAL A 304 -7.95 -2.72 4.62
C VAL A 304 -6.55 -3.18 4.24
N MET A 305 -5.94 -2.47 3.31
CA MET A 305 -4.55 -2.67 2.90
C MET A 305 -3.69 -1.53 3.43
N TRP A 306 -2.54 -1.83 4.01
CA TRP A 306 -1.67 -0.80 4.56
C TRP A 306 -0.20 -1.16 4.43
N VAL A 307 0.62 -0.12 4.29
CA VAL A 307 2.08 -0.24 4.24
C VAL A 307 2.75 0.95 4.91
N GLU A 308 3.80 0.64 5.67
CA GLU A 308 4.68 1.62 6.27
C GLU A 308 6.05 1.63 5.59
N SER A 309 6.55 2.83 5.30
CA SER A 309 7.89 3.02 4.78
C SER A 309 8.68 4.07 5.56
N ARG A 310 10.00 3.98 5.46
CA ARG A 310 10.94 4.90 6.06
C ARG A 310 11.91 5.45 5.01
N LYS A 311 12.00 6.78 4.93
CA LYS A 311 12.94 7.50 4.06
C LYS A 311 13.90 8.37 4.87
N LEU A 312 15.18 8.31 4.53
CA LEU A 312 16.21 9.13 5.16
C LEU A 312 16.04 10.63 4.82
N ASN A 313 16.32 11.52 5.76
CA ASN A 313 16.28 12.96 5.54
C ASN A 313 17.71 13.47 5.30
N GLY A 314 18.08 13.59 4.02
CA GLY A 314 19.44 13.99 3.63
C GLY A 314 19.84 15.37 4.15
N LEU A 315 18.94 16.35 4.09
CA LEU A 315 19.24 17.73 4.51
C LEU A 315 19.52 17.84 6.04
N PRO A 316 18.66 17.37 6.95
CA PRO A 316 18.99 17.31 8.38
C PRO A 316 20.28 16.53 8.69
N MET A 317 20.57 15.46 7.94
CA MET A 317 21.81 14.70 8.11
C MET A 317 23.04 15.55 7.77
N VAL A 318 23.02 16.25 6.63
CA VAL A 318 24.09 17.19 6.25
C VAL A 318 24.23 18.32 7.29
N LEU A 319 23.11 18.91 7.73
CA LEU A 319 23.12 19.98 8.73
C LEU A 319 23.73 19.52 10.06
N THR A 320 23.39 18.30 10.50
CA THR A 320 23.97 17.70 11.71
C THR A 320 25.49 17.52 11.56
N GLY A 321 25.94 17.03 10.39
CA GLY A 321 27.37 16.91 10.09
C GLY A 321 28.10 18.25 10.14
N LEU A 322 27.52 19.31 9.57
CA LEU A 322 28.08 20.66 9.60
C LEU A 322 28.14 21.24 11.02
N LEU A 323 27.11 21.03 11.84
CA LEU A 323 27.09 21.47 13.24
C LEU A 323 28.16 20.78 14.08
N LEU A 324 28.33 19.46 13.91
CA LEU A 324 29.39 18.71 14.58
C LEU A 324 30.77 19.21 14.18
N LEU A 325 30.99 19.46 12.88
CA LEU A 325 32.24 20.01 12.37
C LEU A 325 32.53 21.41 12.95
N ALA A 326 31.53 22.28 12.98
CA ALA A 326 31.65 23.61 13.59
C ALA A 326 31.98 23.54 15.09
N GLY A 327 31.35 22.61 15.82
CA GLY A 327 31.63 22.35 17.23
C GLY A 327 33.08 21.90 17.45
N LEU A 328 33.60 20.99 16.63
CA LEU A 328 34.99 20.55 16.67
C LEU A 328 35.98 21.69 16.39
N ILE A 329 35.67 22.55 15.40
CA ILE A 329 36.48 23.73 15.09
C ILE A 329 36.49 24.69 16.29
N MET A 330 35.35 24.94 16.93
CA MET A 330 35.27 25.80 18.12
C MET A 330 36.04 25.23 19.31
N LEU A 331 35.94 23.92 19.57
CA LEU A 331 36.71 23.23 20.61
C LEU A 331 38.22 23.37 20.35
N TRP A 332 38.65 23.18 19.10
CA TRP A 332 40.05 23.34 18.71
C TRP A 332 40.56 24.77 18.93
N ILE A 333 39.79 25.79 18.52
CA ILE A 333 40.11 27.21 18.76
C ILE A 333 40.18 27.51 20.26
N SER A 334 39.20 27.02 21.04
CA SER A 334 39.12 27.21 22.49
C SER A 334 40.30 26.58 23.23
N ALA A 335 40.61 25.31 22.92
CA ALA A 335 41.78 24.63 23.46
C ALA A 335 43.08 25.39 23.12
N GLY A 336 43.17 25.91 21.89
CA GLY A 336 44.27 26.77 21.46
C GLY A 336 44.35 28.08 22.27
N ARG A 337 43.23 28.70 22.64
CA ARG A 337 43.18 29.89 23.52
C ARG A 337 43.56 29.56 24.96
N ALA A 338 43.00 28.50 25.54
CA ALA A 338 43.27 28.10 26.93
C ALA A 338 44.75 27.75 27.14
N ARG A 339 45.34 27.00 26.20
CA ARG A 339 46.77 26.67 26.24
C ARG A 339 47.64 27.91 26.09
N ARG A 340 47.26 28.88 25.23
CA ARG A 340 47.97 30.17 25.13
C ARG A 340 48.00 30.91 26.47
N LYS A 341 46.87 30.95 27.19
CA LYS A 341 46.81 31.53 28.55
C LYS A 341 47.73 30.78 29.53
N LYS A 342 47.72 29.44 29.52
CA LYS A 342 48.59 28.61 30.38
C LYS A 342 50.08 28.84 30.12
N LEU A 343 50.49 28.87 28.84
CA LEU A 343 51.89 29.16 28.47
C LEU A 343 52.30 30.60 28.80
N ALA A 344 51.36 31.54 28.78
CA ALA A 344 51.61 32.91 29.21
C ALA A 344 51.86 33.01 30.72
N ALA A 345 51.05 32.32 31.52
CA ALA A 345 51.24 32.23 32.96
C ALA A 345 52.59 31.58 33.36
N GLN A 346 53.15 30.74 32.49
CA GLN A 346 54.46 30.10 32.68
C GLN A 346 55.66 30.95 32.22
N GLY A 347 55.45 32.21 31.81
CA GLY A 347 56.54 33.13 31.42
C GLY A 347 57.23 32.81 30.08
N ILE A 348 56.74 31.81 29.33
CA ILE A 348 57.35 31.38 28.06
C ILE A 348 57.14 32.49 27.01
N ALA A 349 58.17 33.10 26.42
CA ALA A 349 58.02 34.22 25.47
C ALA A 349 57.19 33.87 24.21
N TRP A 350 56.47 34.84 23.63
CA TRP A 350 55.58 34.65 22.45
C TRP A 350 56.29 34.05 21.23
N GLU A 351 57.57 34.36 21.03
CA GLU A 351 58.40 33.75 19.98
C GLU A 351 58.58 32.23 20.16
N ASN A 352 58.58 31.75 21.40
CA ASN A 352 58.56 30.31 21.72
C ASN A 352 57.14 29.70 21.71
N ARG A 353 56.08 30.53 21.79
CA ARG A 353 54.66 30.11 21.79
C ARG A 353 54.09 29.80 20.39
N ARG A 354 54.78 30.14 19.30
CA ARG A 354 54.31 29.96 17.90
C ARG A 354 54.19 28.50 17.41
N ARG A 355 54.41 27.50 18.27
CA ARG A 355 54.42 26.08 17.87
C ARG A 355 53.01 25.46 17.93
N PHE A 356 52.08 26.00 17.15
CA PHE A 356 50.93 25.22 16.65
C PHE A 356 51.37 24.45 15.41
N ILE A 357 52.45 23.69 15.55
CA ILE A 357 52.76 22.65 14.58
C ILE A 357 52.33 21.40 15.31
N LEU A 358 51.28 20.75 14.80
CA LEU A 358 51.06 19.34 15.11
C LEU A 358 52.43 18.66 15.07
N LYS A 359 52.77 17.84 16.07
CA LYS A 359 54.00 17.06 15.98
C LYS A 359 53.96 16.36 14.63
N TRP A 360 55.09 16.30 13.91
CA TRP A 360 55.12 15.82 12.53
C TRP A 360 54.37 14.49 12.34
N TRP A 361 54.43 13.61 13.35
CA TRP A 361 53.70 12.34 13.36
C TRP A 361 52.18 12.48 13.40
N ILE A 362 51.61 13.52 14.02
CA ILE A 362 50.16 13.80 13.99
C ILE A 362 49.75 14.32 12.60
N SER A 363 50.61 15.13 11.95
CA SER A 363 50.37 15.57 10.58
C SER A 363 50.41 14.40 9.60
N VAL A 364 51.38 13.49 9.77
CA VAL A 364 51.47 12.24 9.03
C VAL A 364 50.26 11.35 9.32
N LEU A 365 49.84 11.22 10.57
CA LEU A 365 48.65 10.46 10.94
C LEU A 365 47.42 11.00 10.22
N LEU A 366 47.17 12.32 10.25
CA LEU A 366 46.05 12.94 9.53
C LEU A 366 46.10 12.70 8.02
N MET A 367 47.28 12.77 7.41
CA MET A 367 47.45 12.46 5.98
C MET A 367 47.16 10.99 5.68
N VAL A 368 47.68 10.06 6.49
CA VAL A 368 47.48 8.61 6.33
C VAL A 368 46.01 8.26 6.56
N THR A 369 45.36 8.81 7.57
CA THR A 369 43.94 8.60 7.83
C THR A 369 43.07 9.20 6.71
N GLY A 370 43.40 10.41 6.24
CA GLY A 370 42.71 11.04 5.10
C GLY A 370 42.83 10.22 3.82
N LEU A 371 44.04 9.78 3.47
CA LEU A 371 44.29 8.90 2.32
C LEU A 371 43.63 7.53 2.48
N GLY A 372 43.67 6.94 3.67
CA GLY A 372 43.01 5.69 3.98
C GLY A 372 41.50 5.78 3.80
N MET A 373 40.88 6.87 4.25
CA MET A 373 39.46 7.14 3.99
C MET A 373 39.17 7.31 2.51
N ILE A 374 39.93 8.15 1.79
CA ILE A 374 39.74 8.36 0.35
C ILE A 374 39.86 7.04 -0.40
N GLY A 375 40.93 6.28 -0.16
CA GLY A 375 41.19 5.00 -0.82
C GLY A 375 40.14 3.95 -0.48
N TRP A 376 39.77 3.80 0.78
CA TRP A 376 38.74 2.85 1.22
C TRP A 376 37.37 3.18 0.61
N PHE A 377 36.96 4.45 0.64
CA PHE A 377 35.65 4.85 0.10
C PHE A 377 35.62 4.88 -1.43
N LEU A 378 36.74 5.19 -2.11
CA LEU A 378 36.85 5.00 -3.56
C LEU A 378 36.82 3.53 -3.94
N TYR A 379 37.52 2.67 -3.21
CA TYR A 379 37.52 1.22 -3.42
C TYR A 379 36.11 0.65 -3.24
N MET A 380 35.43 1.00 -2.14
CA MET A 380 34.03 0.65 -1.93
C MET A 380 33.15 1.18 -3.07
N PHE A 381 33.29 2.46 -3.44
CA PHE A 381 32.51 3.05 -4.53
C PHE A 381 32.73 2.35 -5.88
N ILE A 382 33.96 1.93 -6.18
CA ILE A 382 34.29 1.16 -7.39
C ILE A 382 33.65 -0.22 -7.29
N ILE A 383 33.86 -0.96 -6.21
CA ILE A 383 33.27 -2.30 -6.00
C ILE A 383 31.74 -2.26 -6.14
N PHE A 384 31.09 -1.29 -5.49
CA PHE A 384 29.63 -1.14 -5.57
C PHE A 384 29.13 -0.80 -6.98
N ASN A 385 29.99 -0.25 -7.86
CA ASN A 385 29.63 0.10 -9.24
C ASN A 385 30.12 -0.89 -10.31
N THR A 386 31.11 -1.75 -10.03
CA THR A 386 31.75 -2.61 -11.05
C THR A 386 31.53 -4.11 -10.86
N GLU A 387 31.20 -4.59 -9.65
CA GLU A 387 31.08 -6.03 -9.36
C GLU A 387 29.64 -6.55 -9.57
N PRO A 388 29.42 -7.57 -10.42
CA PRO A 388 28.08 -8.12 -10.70
C PRO A 388 27.45 -8.84 -9.49
N MET A 389 28.26 -9.32 -8.54
CA MET A 389 27.77 -9.84 -7.25
C MET A 389 27.04 -8.76 -6.43
N PHE A 390 27.43 -7.49 -6.60
CA PHE A 390 26.74 -6.34 -6.00
C PHE A 390 25.63 -5.78 -6.90
N ALA A 391 25.43 -6.27 -8.12
CA ALA A 391 24.21 -6.00 -8.88
C ALA A 391 22.97 -6.62 -8.21
N LEU A 392 23.14 -7.74 -7.50
CA LEU A 392 22.14 -8.33 -6.60
C LEU A 392 21.88 -7.44 -5.37
N LEU A 393 22.89 -6.72 -4.89
CA LEU A 393 22.76 -5.69 -3.84
C LEU A 393 22.28 -4.33 -4.37
N ASN A 394 22.42 -4.03 -5.66
CA ASN A 394 21.73 -2.93 -6.34
C ASN A 394 20.26 -3.27 -6.58
N PHE A 395 19.93 -4.54 -6.81
CA PHE A 395 18.56 -5.07 -6.82
C PHE A 395 17.94 -5.07 -5.42
N LEU A 396 18.75 -5.20 -4.35
CA LEU A 396 18.25 -5.25 -2.97
C LEU A 396 18.36 -3.95 -2.17
N HIS A 397 19.36 -3.07 -2.32
CA HIS A 397 19.66 -2.10 -1.25
C HIS A 397 20.40 -0.76 -1.53
N ALA A 398 20.78 -0.37 -2.74
CA ALA A 398 21.44 0.94 -2.95
C ALA A 398 20.64 1.89 -3.86
N THR A 399 20.15 3.00 -3.29
CA THR A 399 19.51 4.08 -4.08
C THR A 399 20.57 5.14 -4.43
N PRO A 400 20.36 6.00 -5.45
CA PRO A 400 21.29 7.08 -5.84
C PRO A 400 21.68 8.09 -4.72
N ARG A 401 21.15 7.92 -3.50
CA ARG A 401 21.55 8.63 -2.28
C ARG A 401 22.85 8.16 -1.65
N ASP A 402 23.32 6.95 -1.96
CA ASP A 402 24.59 6.46 -1.38
C ASP A 402 25.79 7.20 -1.95
N ASN A 403 25.70 7.66 -3.21
CA ASN A 403 26.73 8.49 -3.83
C ASN A 403 26.99 9.78 -3.04
N ALA A 404 25.96 10.43 -2.49
CA ALA A 404 26.13 11.65 -1.70
C ALA A 404 26.88 11.38 -0.38
N MET A 405 26.65 10.23 0.26
CA MET A 405 27.38 9.81 1.45
C MET A 405 28.85 9.49 1.11
N PHE A 406 29.10 8.72 0.05
CA PHE A 406 30.45 8.41 -0.42
C PHE A 406 31.22 9.68 -0.78
N ILE A 407 30.61 10.61 -1.54
CA ILE A 407 31.21 11.89 -1.90
C ILE A 407 31.52 12.73 -0.66
N SER A 408 30.60 12.78 0.32
CA SER A 408 30.81 13.53 1.57
C SER A 408 31.99 12.96 2.38
N LEU A 409 32.12 11.64 2.45
CA LEU A 409 33.21 10.97 3.18
C LEU A 409 34.56 11.09 2.47
N ILE A 410 34.57 11.05 1.13
CA ILE A 410 35.75 11.37 0.31
C ILE A 410 36.17 12.83 0.56
N ALA A 411 35.21 13.76 0.58
CA ALA A 411 35.51 15.18 0.85
C ALA A 411 36.12 15.38 2.24
N VAL A 412 35.61 14.71 3.28
CA VAL A 412 36.22 14.72 4.62
C VAL A 412 37.64 14.17 4.59
N GLY A 413 37.88 13.05 3.88
CA GLY A 413 39.22 12.49 3.71
C GLY A 413 40.19 13.46 3.03
N VAL A 414 39.74 14.19 2.00
CA VAL A 414 40.53 15.23 1.31
C VAL A 414 40.86 16.39 2.26
N ILE A 415 39.89 16.85 3.05
CA ILE A 415 40.11 17.92 4.03
C ILE A 415 41.16 17.50 5.06
N LEU A 416 41.06 16.28 5.61
CA LEU A 416 42.04 15.75 6.56
C LEU A 416 43.44 15.68 5.96
N PHE A 417 43.54 15.21 4.71
CA PHE A 417 44.80 15.15 3.98
C PHE A 417 45.42 16.53 3.77
N VAL A 418 44.64 17.52 3.30
CA VAL A 418 45.12 18.88 3.05
C VAL A 418 45.58 19.56 4.35
N ILE A 419 44.84 19.39 5.45
CA ILE A 419 45.22 19.90 6.76
C ILE A 419 46.54 19.28 7.23
N GLY A 420 46.67 17.96 7.12
CA GLY A 420 47.89 17.23 7.48
C GLY A 420 49.10 17.67 6.64
N PHE A 421 48.92 17.77 5.33
CA PHE A 421 49.97 18.19 4.39
C PHE A 421 50.44 19.62 4.66
N TRP A 422 49.51 20.56 4.81
CA TRP A 422 49.84 21.95 5.13
C TRP A 422 50.63 22.05 6.43
N HIS A 423 50.21 21.34 7.48
CA HIS A 423 50.95 21.31 8.75
C HIS A 423 52.35 20.71 8.61
N LEU A 424 52.52 19.67 7.79
CA LEU A 424 53.82 19.05 7.53
C LEU A 424 54.78 19.99 6.80
N VAL A 425 54.29 20.72 5.78
CA VAL A 425 55.08 21.73 5.04
C VAL A 425 55.54 22.84 5.98
N VAL A 426 54.63 23.34 6.84
CA VAL A 426 54.97 24.35 7.85
C VAL A 426 56.02 23.81 8.82
N TRP A 427 55.89 22.56 9.26
CA TRP A 427 56.89 21.91 10.11
C TRP A 427 58.27 21.83 9.46
N ALA A 428 58.34 21.37 8.22
CA ALA A 428 59.59 21.20 7.48
C ALA A 428 60.31 22.54 7.27
N LYS A 429 59.58 23.59 6.87
CA LYS A 429 60.12 24.95 6.74
C LYS A 429 60.71 25.46 8.07
N LEU A 430 60.03 25.18 9.18
CA LEU A 430 60.49 25.60 10.51
C LEU A 430 61.68 24.79 11.00
N ARG A 431 61.77 23.50 10.67
CA ARG A 431 62.94 22.67 10.96
C ARG A 431 64.17 23.15 10.18
N LYS A 432 64.02 23.43 8.89
CA LYS A 432 65.10 23.96 8.03
C LYS A 432 65.68 25.25 8.59
N ARG A 433 64.83 26.23 8.95
CA ARG A 433 65.27 27.49 9.57
C ARG A 433 66.02 27.31 10.89
N ARG A 434 65.72 26.26 11.67
CA ARG A 434 66.46 25.97 12.91
C ARG A 434 67.84 25.42 12.63
N LEU A 435 67.96 24.55 11.63
CA LEU A 435 69.25 24.00 11.21
C LEU A 435 70.15 25.11 10.65
N GLU A 436 69.62 26.00 9.81
CA GLU A 436 70.36 27.15 9.26
C GLU A 436 70.79 28.18 10.32
N LYS A 437 70.05 28.30 11.43
CA LYS A 437 70.45 29.13 12.56
C LYS A 437 71.50 28.46 13.45
N ALA A 438 71.42 27.14 13.61
CA ALA A 438 72.42 26.39 14.37
C ALA A 438 73.78 26.43 13.67
N SER A 439 73.82 26.25 12.35
CA SER A 439 75.07 26.30 11.58
C SER A 439 75.74 27.68 11.59
N ARG A 440 74.96 28.77 11.66
CA ARG A 440 75.49 30.15 11.74
C ARG A 440 75.98 30.58 13.13
N ASN A 441 75.64 29.83 14.17
CA ASN A 441 76.12 30.11 15.53
C ASN A 441 77.35 29.25 15.90
N GLU A 442 77.72 28.29 15.04
CA GLU A 442 78.92 27.45 15.16
C GLU A 442 80.10 27.98 14.32
N GLU A 443 79.83 28.90 13.38
CA GLU A 443 80.82 29.80 12.76
C GLU A 443 80.98 31.07 13.60
#